data_AF-A0A941UR75-F1
#
_entry.id   AF-A0A941UR75-F1
#
_cell.length_a   1.000
_cell.length_b   1.000
_cell.length_c   1.000
_cell.angle_alpha   90.00
_cell.angle_beta   90.00
_cell.angle_gamma   90.00
#
_symmetry.space_group_name_H-M   'P 1'
#
loop_
_entity.id
_entity.type
_entity.pdbx_description
1 polymer ?
#
loop_
_entity_poly.entity_id
_entity_poly.type
_entity_poly.pdbx_seq_one_letter_code
_entity_poly.pdbx_strand_id
1 'polypeptide(L)'
;DHMFLLGDPPDYEQPLEQSIAARARRAGVTPEELVYDLMLERDGRNNLYVTLCNYQRGSLETSLEMMQHPGAVLGLGDGGAHCGTICDGSYPTFMLTHWVRDRRRGGRLPLPQVVKWLSSDTARAVGLNDRGILAEGFKADLNVFDPGRLHLHAPEVVYDLPTGGRRLVQRAGGYAATIVSGEIVYQDGVESGALPGRLVRGARPAPA
;
A
#
# COMPACT_ATOMS: atom_id res chain seq x y z
N ASP A 1 -15.17 18.01 3.37
CA ASP A 1 -13.94 18.58 2.78
C ASP A 1 -12.77 17.59 2.57
N HIS A 2 -12.90 16.31 2.95
CA HIS A 2 -11.82 15.32 2.92
C HIS A 2 -12.11 14.12 1.99
N MET A 3 -12.95 14.34 0.98
CA MET A 3 -13.29 13.37 -0.05
C MET A 3 -12.69 13.85 -1.37
N PHE A 4 -12.09 12.93 -2.12
CA PHE A 4 -11.33 13.19 -3.35
C PHE A 4 -11.69 12.16 -4.42
N LEU A 5 -11.52 12.52 -5.69
CA LEU A 5 -11.50 11.52 -6.75
C LEU A 5 -10.12 10.89 -6.77
N LEU A 6 -10.01 9.57 -6.59
CA LEU A 6 -8.71 8.91 -6.41
C LEU A 6 -7.87 8.89 -7.70
N GLY A 7 -8.53 8.68 -8.85
CA GLY A 7 -7.87 8.57 -10.15
C GLY A 7 -7.17 7.23 -10.39
N ASP A 8 -6.54 7.11 -11.56
CA ASP A 8 -5.71 5.96 -11.97
C ASP A 8 -4.58 6.49 -12.89
N PRO A 9 -3.31 6.53 -12.43
CA PRO A 9 -2.82 6.02 -11.15
C PRO A 9 -3.41 6.75 -9.93
N PRO A 10 -3.54 6.07 -8.77
CA PRO A 10 -4.16 6.65 -7.59
C PRO A 10 -3.29 7.74 -6.95
N ASP A 11 -3.89 8.89 -6.61
CA ASP A 11 -3.25 9.96 -5.83
C ASP A 11 -3.83 10.02 -4.40
N TYR A 12 -3.04 9.53 -3.44
CA TYR A 12 -3.40 9.53 -2.01
C TYR A 12 -2.95 10.79 -1.25
N GLU A 13 -2.19 11.69 -1.88
CA GLU A 13 -1.68 12.94 -1.26
C GLU A 13 -2.19 14.21 -1.99
N GLN A 14 -3.49 14.22 -2.30
CA GLN A 14 -4.16 15.35 -2.93
C GLN A 14 -4.30 16.56 -1.98
N PRO A 15 -3.99 17.79 -2.43
CA PRO A 15 -4.16 18.99 -1.62
C PRO A 15 -5.67 19.29 -1.42
N LEU A 16 -6.05 20.01 -0.36
CA LEU A 16 -7.47 20.23 0.00
C LEU A 16 -8.27 20.94 -1.10
N GLU A 17 -7.59 21.72 -1.96
CA GLU A 17 -8.17 22.38 -3.12
C GLU A 17 -8.69 21.38 -4.17
N GLN A 18 -8.20 20.14 -4.16
CA GLN A 18 -8.68 19.04 -5.01
C GLN A 18 -9.81 18.23 -4.38
N SER A 19 -10.19 18.53 -3.14
CA SER A 19 -11.36 17.89 -2.54
C SER A 19 -12.62 18.13 -3.38
N ILE A 20 -13.54 17.18 -3.36
CA ILE A 20 -14.84 17.29 -4.01
C ILE A 20 -15.55 18.58 -3.61
N ALA A 21 -15.53 18.93 -2.32
CA ALA A 21 -16.14 20.16 -1.82
C ALA A 21 -15.49 21.42 -2.42
N ALA A 22 -14.16 21.48 -2.51
CA ALA A 22 -13.45 22.62 -3.11
C ALA A 22 -13.67 22.70 -4.62
N ARG A 23 -13.71 21.57 -5.32
CA ARG A 23 -14.02 21.48 -6.75
C ARG A 23 -15.45 21.94 -7.05
N ALA A 24 -16.43 21.46 -6.28
CA ALA A 24 -17.84 21.82 -6.43
C ALA A 24 -18.05 23.33 -6.24
N ARG A 25 -17.44 23.93 -5.20
CA ARG A 25 -17.46 25.39 -4.98
C ARG A 25 -16.92 26.18 -6.18
N ARG A 26 -15.82 25.73 -6.81
CA ARG A 26 -15.27 26.39 -8.02
C ARG A 26 -16.17 26.25 -9.23
N ALA A 27 -16.87 25.13 -9.35
CA ALA A 27 -17.78 24.85 -10.47
C ALA A 27 -19.17 25.47 -10.28
N GLY A 28 -19.49 26.00 -9.10
CA GLY A 28 -20.81 26.57 -8.81
C GLY A 28 -21.92 25.53 -8.64
N VAL A 29 -21.56 24.31 -8.26
CA VAL A 29 -22.49 23.17 -8.02
C VAL A 29 -22.38 22.67 -6.59
N THR A 30 -23.32 21.84 -6.16
CA THR A 30 -23.24 21.14 -4.86
C THR A 30 -22.22 19.99 -4.92
N PRO A 31 -21.59 19.62 -3.78
CA PRO A 31 -20.73 18.44 -3.73
C PRO A 31 -21.42 17.16 -4.19
N GLU A 32 -22.70 16.98 -3.86
CA GLU A 32 -23.51 15.82 -4.21
C GLU A 32 -23.73 15.70 -5.73
N GLU A 33 -24.02 16.81 -6.41
CA GLU A 33 -24.10 16.86 -7.89
C GLU A 33 -22.78 16.46 -8.52
N LEU A 34 -21.67 17.03 -8.04
CA LEU A 34 -20.34 16.67 -8.56
C LEU A 34 -20.00 15.20 -8.31
N VAL A 35 -20.31 14.66 -7.13
CA VAL A 35 -20.12 13.23 -6.86
C VAL A 35 -20.95 12.39 -7.82
N TYR A 36 -22.22 12.74 -8.05
CA TYR A 36 -23.09 12.01 -8.95
C TYR A 36 -22.49 11.93 -10.36
N ASP A 37 -22.08 13.07 -10.92
CA ASP A 37 -21.46 13.13 -12.24
C ASP A 37 -20.16 12.31 -12.30
N LEU A 38 -19.27 12.47 -11.32
CA LEU A 38 -18.03 11.71 -11.24
C LEU A 38 -18.27 10.21 -11.10
N MET A 39 -19.32 9.79 -10.40
CA MET A 39 -19.64 8.37 -10.26
C MET A 39 -20.25 7.77 -11.52
N LEU A 40 -20.75 8.57 -12.47
CA LEU A 40 -21.20 8.10 -13.79
C LEU A 40 -20.06 7.96 -14.81
N GLU A 41 -18.95 8.67 -14.60
CA GLU A 41 -17.75 8.51 -15.41
C GLU A 41 -17.17 7.09 -15.27
N ARG A 42 -16.31 6.72 -16.24
CA ARG A 42 -15.63 5.41 -16.27
C ARG A 42 -16.58 4.22 -16.09
N ASP A 43 -17.79 4.29 -16.67
CA ASP A 43 -18.78 3.21 -16.61
C ASP A 43 -19.13 2.82 -15.15
N GLY A 44 -19.25 3.81 -14.27
CA GLY A 44 -19.57 3.57 -12.86
C GLY A 44 -18.40 3.16 -11.97
N ARG A 45 -17.16 3.18 -12.49
CA ARG A 45 -15.98 2.58 -11.82
C ARG A 45 -15.01 3.60 -11.23
N ASN A 46 -15.40 4.86 -11.14
CA ASN A 46 -14.61 5.84 -10.42
C ASN A 46 -14.56 5.50 -8.92
N ASN A 47 -13.40 5.74 -8.31
CA ASN A 47 -13.20 5.55 -6.88
C ASN A 47 -13.11 6.90 -6.18
N LEU A 48 -13.87 7.04 -5.11
CA LEU A 48 -13.74 8.16 -4.19
C LEU A 48 -12.85 7.75 -3.02
N TYR A 49 -11.90 8.62 -2.70
CA TYR A 49 -11.00 8.47 -1.57
C TYR A 49 -11.43 9.40 -0.44
N VAL A 50 -11.66 8.84 0.74
CA VAL A 50 -12.00 9.59 1.95
C VAL A 50 -10.86 9.44 2.94
N THR A 51 -10.20 10.55 3.27
CA THR A 51 -9.12 10.55 4.25
C THR A 51 -9.71 10.58 5.67
N LEU A 52 -9.55 9.51 6.43
CA LEU A 52 -10.13 9.41 7.79
C LEU A 52 -9.22 10.02 8.86
N CYS A 53 -7.93 9.69 8.83
CA CYS A 53 -6.96 10.07 9.84
C CYS A 53 -5.70 10.68 9.20
N ASN A 54 -4.94 11.43 9.99
CA ASN A 54 -3.60 11.94 9.64
C ASN A 54 -3.53 12.85 8.40
N TYR A 55 -4.66 13.40 7.95
CA TYR A 55 -4.76 14.18 6.72
C TYR A 55 -5.32 15.59 6.91
N GLN A 56 -5.39 16.08 8.15
CA GLN A 56 -5.97 17.39 8.46
C GLN A 56 -5.35 18.48 7.55
N ARG A 57 -4.03 18.44 7.38
CA ARG A 57 -3.24 19.46 6.66
C ARG A 57 -3.31 19.34 5.13
N GLY A 58 -4.11 18.41 4.59
CA GLY A 58 -4.14 18.16 3.15
C GLY A 58 -2.85 17.55 2.59
N SER A 59 -2.13 16.81 3.43
CA SER A 59 -0.88 16.13 3.09
C SER A 59 -0.66 14.95 4.02
N LEU A 60 0.28 14.08 3.66
CA LEU A 60 0.71 12.95 4.48
C LEU A 60 1.89 13.32 5.40
N GLU A 61 2.19 14.61 5.60
CA GLU A 61 3.30 15.05 6.47
C GLU A 61 3.13 14.56 7.92
N THR A 62 1.91 14.56 8.45
CA THR A 62 1.64 13.99 9.77
C THR A 62 1.94 12.50 9.82
N SER A 63 1.60 11.76 8.76
CA SER A 63 1.98 10.35 8.64
C SER A 63 3.50 10.19 8.57
N LEU A 64 4.21 11.03 7.80
CA LEU A 64 5.67 11.00 7.70
C LEU A 64 6.33 11.20 9.07
N GLU A 65 5.89 12.21 9.81
CA GLU A 65 6.38 12.52 11.16
C GLU A 65 6.20 11.32 12.11
N MET A 66 5.02 10.70 12.10
CA MET A 66 4.74 9.49 12.89
C MET A 66 5.62 8.31 12.48
N MET A 67 5.79 8.07 11.17
CA MET A 67 6.61 6.98 10.65
C MET A 67 8.09 7.13 10.99
N GLN A 68 8.58 8.37 11.11
CA GLN A 68 9.98 8.67 11.45
C GLN A 68 10.26 8.59 12.96
N HIS A 69 9.24 8.47 13.80
CA HIS A 69 9.43 8.36 15.24
C HIS A 69 10.23 7.08 15.58
N PRO A 70 11.26 7.13 16.43
CA PRO A 70 12.13 5.97 16.70
C PRO A 70 11.42 4.78 17.36
N GLY A 71 10.26 5.03 18.00
CA GLY A 71 9.39 4.00 18.56
C GLY A 71 8.31 3.49 17.60
N ALA A 72 8.26 3.97 16.36
CA ALA A 72 7.30 3.50 15.37
C ALA A 72 7.84 2.25 14.65
N VAL A 73 6.98 1.27 14.47
CA VAL A 73 7.20 0.12 13.60
C VAL A 73 6.13 0.17 12.53
N LEU A 74 6.54 0.19 11.26
CA LEU A 74 5.58 0.09 10.17
C LEU A 74 5.01 -1.33 10.15
N GLY A 75 3.69 -1.39 10.21
CA GLY A 75 2.92 -2.61 10.15
C GLY A 75 1.58 -2.32 9.49
N LEU A 76 0.75 -3.36 9.39
CA LEU A 76 -0.55 -3.37 8.72
C LEU A 76 -0.46 -3.50 7.19
N GLY A 77 -0.46 -4.76 6.73
CA GLY A 77 -0.98 -5.12 5.42
C GLY A 77 -2.31 -5.87 5.61
N ASP A 78 -3.32 -5.20 6.17
CA ASP A 78 -4.64 -5.80 6.39
C ASP A 78 -5.25 -6.23 5.05
N GLY A 79 -5.38 -7.54 4.89
CA GLY A 79 -5.93 -8.17 3.70
C GLY A 79 -7.43 -8.46 3.79
N GLY A 80 -8.12 -8.12 4.90
CA GLY A 80 -9.55 -8.38 4.90
C GLY A 80 -10.43 -8.15 6.13
N ALA A 81 -9.99 -7.47 7.20
CA ALA A 81 -10.94 -7.13 8.26
C ALA A 81 -12.04 -6.16 7.78
N HIS A 82 -11.68 -5.28 6.83
CA HIS A 82 -12.59 -4.32 6.19
C HIS A 82 -12.60 -4.47 4.66
N CYS A 83 -12.64 -5.72 4.16
CA CYS A 83 -12.59 -6.06 2.73
C CYS A 83 -13.36 -5.12 1.80
N GLY A 84 -14.56 -4.67 2.20
CA GLY A 84 -15.42 -3.83 1.35
C GLY A 84 -15.07 -2.34 1.30
N THR A 85 -14.09 -1.89 2.10
CA THR A 85 -13.80 -0.45 2.32
C THR A 85 -12.30 -0.13 2.30
N ILE A 86 -11.43 -1.08 2.66
CA ILE A 86 -9.97 -0.89 2.75
C ILE A 86 -9.26 -2.09 2.11
N CYS A 87 -8.14 -1.83 1.42
CA CYS A 87 -7.20 -2.84 0.92
C CYS A 87 -5.77 -2.39 1.21
N ASP A 88 -5.16 -2.91 2.28
CA ASP A 88 -3.81 -2.49 2.71
C ASP A 88 -2.69 -3.40 2.18
N GLY A 89 -3.03 -4.42 1.37
CA GLY A 89 -2.03 -5.24 0.68
C GLY A 89 -1.10 -4.42 -0.24
N SER A 90 -1.55 -3.23 -0.65
CA SER A 90 -0.81 -2.27 -1.46
C SER A 90 0.25 -1.47 -0.70
N TYR A 91 0.22 -1.46 0.64
CA TYR A 91 1.06 -0.55 1.43
C TYR A 91 2.56 -0.65 1.14
N PRO A 92 3.18 -1.85 0.94
CA PRO A 92 4.61 -1.92 0.66
C PRO A 92 4.95 -1.28 -0.69
N THR A 93 4.08 -1.47 -1.69
CA THR A 93 4.25 -0.84 -2.99
C THR A 93 4.03 0.66 -2.90
N PHE A 94 3.05 1.13 -2.11
CA PHE A 94 2.86 2.55 -1.84
C PHE A 94 4.10 3.17 -1.18
N MET A 95 4.71 2.48 -0.21
CA MET A 95 5.98 2.91 0.41
C MET A 95 7.11 3.04 -0.60
N LEU A 96 7.28 2.04 -1.48
CA LEU A 96 8.36 2.04 -2.49
C LEU A 96 8.10 3.01 -3.66
N THR A 97 6.83 3.31 -3.97
CA THR A 97 6.46 4.23 -5.06
C THR A 97 6.34 5.64 -4.54
N HIS A 98 5.30 5.95 -3.77
CA HIS A 98 5.04 7.30 -3.26
C HIS A 98 6.23 7.83 -2.44
N TRP A 99 6.57 7.18 -1.33
CA TRP A 99 7.54 7.75 -0.39
C TRP A 99 8.98 7.78 -0.90
N VAL A 100 9.39 6.79 -1.70
CA VAL A 100 10.77 6.72 -2.21
C VAL A 100 10.93 7.41 -3.56
N ARG A 101 9.95 7.28 -4.48
CA ARG A 101 10.12 7.65 -5.89
C ARG A 101 9.27 8.85 -6.31
N ASP A 102 7.96 8.80 -6.09
CA ASP A 102 6.97 9.58 -6.82
C ASP A 102 6.43 10.80 -6.07
N ARG A 103 6.64 10.92 -4.76
CA ARG A 103 6.11 12.02 -3.95
C ARG A 103 6.57 13.37 -4.51
N ARG A 104 5.58 14.22 -4.81
CA ARG A 104 5.77 15.54 -5.43
C ARG A 104 5.73 16.69 -4.43
N ARG A 105 5.07 16.49 -3.29
CA ARG A 105 4.86 17.50 -2.23
C ARG A 105 5.56 17.03 -0.97
N GLY A 106 6.62 17.72 -0.56
CA GLY A 106 7.43 17.34 0.61
C GLY A 106 8.61 16.43 0.27
N GLY A 107 9.30 15.95 1.32
CA GLY A 107 10.50 15.13 1.19
C GLY A 107 10.23 13.67 0.82
N ARG A 108 11.17 13.04 0.12
CA ARG A 108 11.21 11.59 -0.13
C ARG A 108 12.06 10.87 0.90
N LEU A 109 11.79 9.59 1.10
CA LEU A 109 12.51 8.71 2.01
C LEU A 109 13.58 7.90 1.25
N PRO A 110 14.76 7.67 1.85
CA PRO A 110 15.78 6.82 1.25
C PRO A 110 15.28 5.37 1.09
N LEU A 111 15.54 4.75 -0.07
CA LEU A 111 15.18 3.35 -0.31
C LEU A 111 15.67 2.38 0.78
N PRO A 112 16.93 2.44 1.26
CA PRO A 112 17.40 1.54 2.32
C PRO A 112 16.61 1.68 3.63
N GLN A 113 16.17 2.90 3.96
CA GLN A 113 15.37 3.15 5.17
C GLN A 113 13.98 2.50 5.05
N VAL A 114 13.33 2.67 3.90
CA VAL A 114 12.01 2.07 3.64
C VAL A 114 12.11 0.55 3.57
N VAL A 115 13.14 -0.02 2.94
CA VAL A 115 13.39 -1.47 2.94
C VAL A 115 13.58 -1.98 4.38
N LYS A 116 14.40 -1.31 5.20
CA LYS A 116 14.60 -1.66 6.61
C LYS A 116 13.30 -1.69 7.40
N TRP A 117 12.44 -0.68 7.22
CA TRP A 117 11.12 -0.61 7.85
C TRP A 117 10.19 -1.74 7.41
N LEU A 118 10.19 -2.11 6.13
CA LEU A 118 9.35 -3.18 5.57
C LEU A 118 9.88 -4.60 5.83
N SER A 119 11.09 -4.74 6.37
CA SER A 119 11.77 -6.03 6.52
C SER A 119 12.32 -6.25 7.93
N SER A 120 13.57 -5.85 8.19
CA SER A 120 14.27 -6.16 9.44
C SER A 120 13.59 -5.59 10.68
N ASP A 121 13.01 -4.39 10.59
CA ASP A 121 12.39 -3.75 11.76
C ASP A 121 11.11 -4.47 12.17
N THR A 122 10.23 -4.75 11.21
CA THR A 122 9.02 -5.54 11.44
C THR A 122 9.36 -6.94 11.93
N ALA A 123 10.35 -7.61 11.32
CA ALA A 123 10.78 -8.95 11.73
C ALA A 123 11.28 -8.97 13.18
N ARG A 124 12.16 -8.03 13.55
CA ARG A 124 12.70 -7.91 14.91
C ARG A 124 11.63 -7.56 15.94
N ALA A 125 10.68 -6.71 15.58
CA ALA A 125 9.58 -6.31 16.48
C ALA A 125 8.75 -7.51 16.98
N VAL A 126 8.66 -8.58 16.19
CA VAL A 126 7.97 -9.83 16.55
C VAL A 126 8.91 -10.99 16.90
N GLY A 127 10.20 -10.71 17.13
CA GLY A 127 11.19 -11.72 17.56
C GLY A 127 11.69 -12.65 16.46
N LEU A 128 11.54 -12.29 15.19
CA LEU A 128 12.07 -13.05 14.05
C LEU A 128 13.45 -12.52 13.67
N ASN A 129 14.51 -13.08 14.27
CA ASN A 129 15.89 -12.67 14.03
C ASN A 129 16.56 -13.48 12.90
N ASP A 130 15.87 -14.46 12.33
CA ASP A 130 16.34 -15.34 11.25
C ASP A 130 16.04 -14.81 9.83
N ARG A 131 15.43 -13.62 9.70
CA ARG A 131 14.94 -13.06 8.42
C ARG A 131 14.87 -11.54 8.42
N GLY A 132 14.48 -10.98 7.28
CA GLY A 132 14.36 -9.53 7.06
C GLY A 132 15.70 -8.85 6.74
N ILE A 133 16.77 -9.61 6.60
CA ILE A 133 18.12 -9.16 6.21
C ILE A 133 18.62 -10.10 5.10
N LEU A 134 19.25 -9.54 4.08
CA LEU A 134 19.94 -10.30 3.05
C LEU A 134 21.39 -10.54 3.49
N ALA A 135 21.65 -11.71 4.07
CA ALA A 135 22.97 -12.16 4.50
C ALA A 135 23.03 -13.69 4.52
N GLU A 136 24.23 -14.26 4.52
CA GLU A 136 24.41 -15.71 4.62
C GLU A 136 23.76 -16.28 5.89
N GLY A 137 23.17 -17.47 5.79
CA GLY A 137 22.46 -18.13 6.89
C GLY A 137 21.04 -17.61 7.15
N PHE A 138 20.67 -16.41 6.69
CA PHE A 138 19.31 -15.88 6.85
C PHE A 138 18.32 -16.59 5.92
N LYS A 139 17.05 -16.59 6.31
CA LYS A 139 15.97 -17.16 5.51
C LYS A 139 15.86 -16.45 4.16
N ALA A 140 15.79 -17.24 3.08
CA ALA A 140 15.64 -16.75 1.71
C ALA A 140 14.21 -16.27 1.40
N ASP A 141 13.77 -15.23 2.10
CA ASP A 141 12.53 -14.48 1.85
C ASP A 141 12.90 -13.17 1.14
N LEU A 142 12.64 -13.09 -0.17
CA LEU A 142 13.16 -12.03 -1.04
C LEU A 142 12.08 -11.46 -1.95
N ASN A 143 12.19 -10.17 -2.26
CA ASN A 143 11.49 -9.53 -3.37
C ASN A 143 12.51 -8.95 -4.33
N VAL A 144 12.37 -9.25 -5.62
CA VAL A 144 13.16 -8.69 -6.71
C VAL A 144 12.24 -7.80 -7.52
N PHE A 145 12.61 -6.53 -7.66
CA PHE A 145 11.79 -5.54 -8.36
C PHE A 145 12.67 -4.48 -9.01
N ASP A 146 12.16 -3.88 -10.09
CA ASP A 146 12.76 -2.71 -10.71
C ASP A 146 12.06 -1.45 -10.19
N PRO A 147 12.76 -0.55 -9.47
CA PRO A 147 12.18 0.70 -8.99
C PRO A 147 11.54 1.56 -10.08
N GLY A 148 11.97 1.47 -11.34
CA GLY A 148 11.37 2.20 -12.46
C GLY A 148 10.07 1.59 -12.98
N ARG A 149 9.87 0.28 -12.76
CA ARG A 149 8.67 -0.46 -13.21
C ARG A 149 7.62 -0.66 -12.14
N LEU A 150 7.97 -0.44 -10.86
CA LEU A 150 7.02 -0.53 -9.76
C LEU A 150 5.84 0.43 -9.99
N HIS A 151 4.63 -0.09 -9.85
CA HIS A 151 3.42 0.72 -9.95
C HIS A 151 2.31 0.14 -9.10
N LEU A 152 1.47 1.03 -8.60
CA LEU A 152 0.29 0.69 -7.85
C LEU A 152 -0.94 1.08 -8.67
N HIS A 153 -1.82 0.12 -8.93
CA HIS A 153 -3.06 0.38 -9.68
C HIS A 153 -4.10 1.04 -8.79
N ALA A 154 -5.11 1.68 -9.38
CA ALA A 154 -6.30 2.04 -8.62
C ALA A 154 -6.98 0.78 -8.03
N PRO A 155 -7.61 0.87 -6.85
CA PRO A 155 -8.36 -0.24 -6.27
C PRO A 155 -9.60 -0.56 -7.12
N GLU A 156 -10.00 -1.82 -7.16
CA GLU A 156 -11.17 -2.31 -7.87
C GLU A 156 -12.11 -3.06 -6.91
N VAL A 157 -13.42 -2.90 -7.11
CA VAL A 157 -14.41 -3.73 -6.42
C VAL A 157 -14.57 -5.05 -7.18
N VAL A 158 -14.39 -6.17 -6.49
CA VAL A 158 -14.64 -7.52 -7.00
C VAL A 158 -15.65 -8.25 -6.11
N TYR A 159 -16.30 -9.27 -6.66
CA TYR A 159 -17.37 -10.04 -6.00
C TYR A 159 -17.01 -11.53 -5.94
N ASP A 160 -15.89 -11.84 -5.29
CA ASP A 160 -15.26 -13.17 -5.27
C ASP A 160 -15.21 -13.81 -3.87
N LEU A 161 -15.79 -13.17 -2.85
CA LEU A 161 -15.93 -13.78 -1.52
C LEU A 161 -17.05 -14.84 -1.52
N PRO A 162 -17.05 -15.77 -0.53
CA PRO A 162 -18.15 -16.71 -0.36
C PRO A 162 -19.52 -16.02 -0.42
N THR A 163 -20.51 -16.68 -1.02
CA THR A 163 -21.85 -16.14 -1.29
C THR A 163 -21.90 -14.92 -2.23
N GLY A 164 -20.82 -14.62 -2.96
CA GLY A 164 -20.75 -13.47 -3.88
C GLY A 164 -20.50 -12.14 -3.17
N GLY A 165 -19.91 -12.18 -1.97
CA GLY A 165 -19.58 -10.97 -1.22
C GLY A 165 -18.55 -10.09 -1.94
N ARG A 166 -18.64 -8.78 -1.70
CA ARG A 166 -17.73 -7.79 -2.31
C ARG A 166 -16.45 -7.58 -1.51
N ARG A 167 -15.34 -7.29 -2.20
CA ARG A 167 -14.12 -6.74 -1.60
C ARG A 167 -13.41 -5.77 -2.55
N LEU A 168 -12.56 -4.92 -1.99
CA LEU A 168 -11.62 -4.09 -2.72
C LEU A 168 -10.31 -4.85 -2.91
N VAL A 169 -9.79 -4.83 -4.12
CA VAL A 169 -8.49 -5.37 -4.48
C VAL A 169 -7.68 -4.27 -5.12
N GLN A 170 -6.48 -4.03 -4.61
CA GLN A 170 -5.53 -3.13 -5.23
C GLN A 170 -4.30 -3.92 -5.65
N ARG A 171 -4.08 -4.00 -6.96
CA ARG A 171 -2.96 -4.73 -7.53
C ARG A 171 -1.71 -3.85 -7.56
N ALA A 172 -0.56 -4.51 -7.48
CA ALA A 172 0.74 -3.91 -7.68
C ALA A 172 1.47 -4.65 -8.81
N GLY A 173 2.29 -3.92 -9.57
CA GLY A 173 3.13 -4.48 -10.62
C GLY A 173 4.57 -3.98 -10.54
N GLY A 174 5.44 -4.59 -11.35
CA GLY A 174 6.88 -4.27 -11.38
C GLY A 174 7.77 -5.15 -10.50
N TYR A 175 7.19 -6.13 -9.82
CA TYR A 175 7.92 -7.22 -9.16
C TYR A 175 8.33 -8.28 -10.19
N ALA A 176 9.62 -8.57 -10.27
CA ALA A 176 10.16 -9.63 -11.11
C ALA A 176 10.01 -11.01 -10.43
N ALA A 177 10.25 -11.07 -9.12
CA ALA A 177 10.03 -12.29 -8.34
C ALA A 177 9.73 -11.99 -6.88
N THR A 178 8.89 -12.83 -6.27
CA THR A 178 8.76 -12.95 -4.82
C THR A 178 9.14 -14.37 -4.44
N ILE A 179 10.03 -14.50 -3.47
CA ILE A 179 10.64 -15.76 -3.05
C ILE A 179 10.36 -15.92 -1.56
N VAL A 180 9.91 -17.10 -1.16
CA VAL A 180 9.68 -17.46 0.23
C VAL A 180 10.40 -18.77 0.49
N SER A 181 11.23 -18.83 1.53
CA SER A 181 11.98 -20.04 1.87
C SER A 181 12.88 -20.56 0.74
N GLY A 182 13.28 -19.70 -0.21
CA GLY A 182 14.08 -20.08 -1.38
C GLY A 182 13.27 -20.56 -2.60
N GLU A 183 11.94 -20.65 -2.49
CA GLU A 183 11.07 -21.00 -3.62
C GLU A 183 10.38 -19.76 -4.18
N ILE A 184 10.37 -19.61 -5.51
CA ILE A 184 9.66 -18.54 -6.20
C ILE A 184 8.15 -18.80 -6.02
N VAL A 185 7.46 -17.87 -5.36
CA VAL A 185 6.00 -17.92 -5.16
C VAL A 185 5.26 -17.08 -6.20
N TYR A 186 5.87 -16.00 -6.68
CA TYR A 186 5.38 -15.17 -7.79
C TYR A 186 6.53 -14.84 -8.74
N GLN A 187 6.24 -14.83 -10.04
CA GLN A 187 7.18 -14.39 -11.09
C GLN A 187 6.45 -13.48 -12.08
N ASP A 188 7.00 -12.29 -12.31
CA ASP A 188 6.44 -11.27 -13.21
C ASP A 188 4.93 -10.98 -12.97
N GLY A 189 4.52 -10.99 -11.69
CA GLY A 189 3.14 -10.76 -11.26
C GLY A 189 2.21 -11.98 -11.35
N VAL A 190 2.72 -13.14 -11.77
CA VAL A 190 1.96 -14.40 -11.87
C VAL A 190 2.31 -15.31 -10.70
N GLU A 191 1.30 -15.87 -10.04
CA GLU A 191 1.51 -16.85 -8.98
C GLU A 191 2.04 -18.18 -9.55
N SER A 192 2.97 -18.81 -8.83
CA SER A 192 3.54 -20.10 -9.20
C SER A 192 2.73 -21.31 -8.71
N GLY A 193 1.83 -21.09 -7.74
CA GLY A 193 1.18 -22.15 -6.96
C GLY A 193 2.02 -22.72 -5.81
N ALA A 194 3.29 -22.35 -5.67
CA ALA A 194 4.12 -22.77 -4.54
C ALA A 194 3.66 -22.10 -3.23
N LEU A 195 3.46 -22.90 -2.18
CA LEU A 195 3.04 -22.44 -0.85
C LEU A 195 4.05 -22.92 0.23
N PRO A 196 5.32 -22.45 0.19
CA PRO A 196 6.39 -22.89 1.09
C PRO A 196 6.28 -22.29 2.51
N GLY A 197 5.35 -21.35 2.71
CA GLY A 197 5.07 -20.74 4.02
C GLY A 197 4.72 -21.80 5.08
N ARG A 198 5.22 -21.61 6.29
CA ARG A 198 4.95 -22.48 7.45
C ARG A 198 4.63 -21.66 8.68
N LEU A 199 3.83 -22.22 9.58
CA LEU A 199 3.57 -21.63 10.89
C LEU A 199 4.89 -21.42 11.64
N VAL A 200 5.16 -20.18 12.05
CA VAL A 200 6.29 -19.85 12.92
C VAL A 200 5.81 -19.85 14.36
N ARG A 201 6.47 -20.65 15.21
CA ARG A 201 6.13 -20.77 16.64
C ARG A 201 7.23 -20.08 17.45
N GLY A 202 6.86 -19.00 18.13
CA GLY A 202 7.76 -18.24 19.00
C GLY A 202 8.86 -17.48 18.24
N ALA A 203 9.76 -16.88 19.02
CA ALA A 203 10.92 -16.17 18.50
C ALA A 203 11.85 -17.12 17.72
N ARG A 204 12.54 -16.56 16.72
CA ARG A 204 13.56 -17.27 15.93
C ARG A 204 14.92 -16.65 16.19
N PRO A 205 15.94 -17.44 16.56
CA PRO A 205 17.28 -16.92 16.80
C PRO A 205 17.92 -16.46 15.49
N ALA A 206 18.93 -15.59 15.57
CA ALA A 206 19.77 -15.28 14.43
C ALA A 206 20.53 -16.54 13.98
N PRO A 207 20.91 -16.65 12.69
CA PRO A 207 21.83 -17.69 12.23
C PRO A 207 23.13 -17.67 13.05
N ALA A 208 23.75 -18.85 13.19
CA ALA A 208 25.01 -19.04 13.91
C ALA A 208 26.20 -18.45 13.15
#